data_AF-A0A962LGC9-F1
#
_entry.id   AF-A0A962LGC9-F1
#
_cell.length_a   1.000
_cell.length_b   1.000
_cell.length_c   1.000
_cell.angle_alpha   90.00
_cell.angle_beta   90.00
_cell.angle_gamma   90.00
#
_symmetry.space_group_name_H-M   'P 1'
#
loop_
_entity.id
_entity.type
_entity.pdbx_description
1 polymer ?
#
loop_
_entity_poly.entity_id
_entity_poly.type
_entity_poly.pdbx_seq_one_letter_code
_entity_poly.pdbx_strand_id
1 'polypeptide(L)'
;VMTLHKAKGLEFDMVILPQLARSPRPDGRQLMLWDEHGDLEGERRFLLAADDHSGPGEPTLYNYLQQRRAEKNALEGTRLLYVGATRAIRQLLLSAGLREDPASGELLAPPQRSLLGPIWDSFQAQMIRHDAETPPAPTTAVQRRPLVRLRHPAAAAAAPPVADGANVPVRAANLQQRCVGTVVHLALEDLSRLERLP
;
A
#
# COMPACT_ATOMS: atom_id res chain seq x y z
N VAL A 1 -9.05 -10.67 11.74
CA VAL A 1 -8.49 -10.07 10.52
C VAL A 1 -7.69 -8.83 10.92
N MET A 2 -6.46 -8.67 10.43
CA MET A 2 -5.59 -7.55 10.76
C MET A 2 -4.68 -7.18 9.57
N THR A 3 -3.97 -6.05 9.66
CA THR A 3 -3.00 -5.64 8.64
C THR A 3 -1.63 -6.26 8.90
N LEU A 4 -0.79 -6.38 7.86
CA LEU A 4 0.59 -6.88 7.97
C LEU A 4 1.41 -6.12 9.04
N HIS A 5 1.25 -4.80 9.09
CA HIS A 5 1.91 -3.95 10.09
C HIS A 5 1.53 -4.32 11.53
N LYS A 6 0.25 -4.63 11.77
CA LYS A 6 -0.25 -5.02 13.11
C LYS A 6 0.14 -6.44 13.51
N ALA A 7 0.56 -7.28 12.56
CA ALA A 7 0.99 -8.64 12.82
C ALA A 7 2.44 -8.74 13.29
N LYS A 8 3.22 -7.65 13.25
CA LYS A 8 4.63 -7.64 13.68
C LYS A 8 4.74 -8.04 15.16
N GLY A 9 5.58 -9.03 15.44
CA GLY A 9 5.77 -9.55 16.81
C GLY A 9 4.69 -10.53 17.27
N LEU A 10 3.72 -10.86 16.41
CA LEU A 10 2.74 -11.91 16.62
C LEU A 10 3.07 -13.13 15.76
N GLU A 11 2.52 -14.29 16.12
CA GLU A 11 2.65 -15.55 15.38
C GLU A 11 1.31 -16.28 15.38
N PHE A 12 1.04 -17.04 14.33
CA PHE A 12 -0.22 -17.76 14.14
C PHE A 12 0.03 -19.13 13.52
N ASP A 13 -0.73 -20.15 13.90
CA ASP A 13 -0.65 -21.48 13.30
C ASP A 13 -0.85 -21.43 11.77
N MET A 14 -1.84 -20.66 11.32
CA MET A 14 -2.14 -20.42 9.92
C MET A 14 -2.20 -18.92 9.61
N VAL A 15 -1.56 -18.51 8.52
CA VAL A 15 -1.67 -17.16 7.96
C VAL A 15 -2.22 -17.24 6.55
N ILE A 16 -3.20 -16.39 6.25
CA ILE A 16 -3.78 -16.25 4.92
C ILE A 16 -3.50 -14.82 4.45
N LEU A 17 -2.71 -14.67 3.39
CA LEU A 17 -2.43 -13.39 2.74
C LEU A 17 -3.19 -13.34 1.41
N PRO A 18 -4.31 -12.59 1.33
CA PRO A 18 -5.09 -12.50 0.12
C PRO A 18 -4.58 -11.41 -0.84
N GLN A 19 -4.86 -11.59 -2.13
CA GLN A 19 -4.69 -10.59 -3.19
C GLN A 19 -3.26 -10.03 -3.36
N LEU A 20 -2.23 -10.87 -3.37
CA LEU A 20 -0.85 -10.42 -3.50
C LEU A 20 -0.53 -9.70 -4.82
N ALA A 21 -1.30 -9.94 -5.88
CA ALA A 21 -1.17 -9.24 -7.17
C ALA A 21 -1.86 -7.86 -7.21
N ARG A 22 -2.53 -7.43 -6.13
CA ARG A 22 -3.17 -6.12 -6.08
C ARG A 22 -2.13 -5.04 -5.83
N SER A 23 -2.13 -4.02 -6.69
CA SER A 23 -1.30 -2.83 -6.46
C SER A 23 -1.86 -1.98 -5.33
N PRO A 24 -1.00 -1.40 -4.47
CA PRO A 24 -1.40 -0.33 -3.59
C PRO A 24 -1.87 0.88 -4.41
N ARG A 25 -2.68 1.73 -3.80
CA ARG A 25 -3.09 3.00 -4.43
C ARG A 25 -1.82 3.80 -4.77
N PRO A 26 -1.70 4.37 -5.98
CA PRO A 26 -0.62 5.27 -6.28
C PRO A 26 -0.67 6.50 -5.36
N ASP A 27 0.48 6.91 -4.86
CA ASP A 27 0.62 8.19 -4.21
C ASP A 27 0.37 9.27 -5.28
N GLY A 28 -0.42 10.29 -4.94
CA GLY A 28 -0.57 11.46 -5.80
C GLY A 28 0.73 12.26 -5.86
N ARG A 29 0.79 13.23 -6.78
CA ARG A 29 1.88 14.23 -6.81
C ARG A 29 1.83 15.02 -5.50
N GLN A 30 2.96 15.12 -4.82
CA GLN A 30 3.05 15.73 -3.50
C GLN A 30 3.60 17.14 -3.63
N LEU A 31 3.10 18.08 -2.83
CA LEU A 31 3.56 19.47 -2.86
C LEU A 31 5.05 19.61 -2.55
N MET A 32 5.58 18.71 -1.72
CA MET A 32 6.98 18.66 -1.37
C MET A 32 7.43 17.21 -1.20
N LEU A 33 8.66 16.94 -1.61
CA LEU A 33 9.37 15.70 -1.37
C LEU A 33 10.70 16.00 -0.68
N TRP A 34 11.10 15.12 0.23
CA TRP A 34 12.37 15.22 0.90
C TRP A 34 12.98 13.85 1.13
N ASP A 35 14.30 13.81 1.26
CA ASP A 35 15.03 12.61 1.63
C ASP A 35 16.32 12.93 2.38
N GLU A 36 16.74 12.03 3.26
CA GLU A 36 18.05 12.09 3.92
C GLU A 36 19.01 11.12 3.21
N HIS A 37 20.23 11.59 2.93
CA HIS A 37 21.31 10.73 2.41
C HIS A 37 22.61 10.97 3.17
N GLY A 38 23.43 9.92 3.29
CA GLY A 38 24.81 10.08 3.74
C GLY A 38 25.68 10.59 2.59
N ASP A 39 26.64 11.45 2.89
CA ASP A 39 27.76 11.67 1.98
C ASP A 39 28.87 10.62 2.19
N LEU A 40 29.96 10.74 1.43
CA LEU A 40 31.10 9.81 1.48
C LEU A 40 31.84 9.85 2.83
N GLU A 41 31.66 10.92 3.61
CA GLU A 41 32.27 11.13 4.92
C GLU A 41 31.35 10.63 6.05
N GLY A 42 30.12 10.20 5.71
CA GLY A 42 29.13 9.67 6.65
C GLY A 42 28.22 10.72 7.25
N GLU A 43 28.36 11.98 6.83
CA GLU A 43 27.53 13.08 7.31
C GLU A 43 26.15 13.04 6.65
N ARG A 44 25.11 13.34 7.44
CA ARG A 44 23.72 13.34 6.95
C ARG A 44 23.43 14.64 6.21
N ARG A 45 23.03 14.52 4.96
CA ARG A 45 22.55 15.60 4.10
C ARG A 45 21.06 15.44 3.83
N PHE A 46 20.38 16.57 3.66
CA PHE A 46 18.94 16.64 3.45
C PHE A 46 18.65 17.22 2.07
N LEU A 47 17.84 16.52 1.29
CA LEU A 47 17.32 17.00 0.01
C LEU A 47 15.87 17.38 0.20
N LEU A 48 15.48 18.52 -0.38
CA LEU A 48 14.11 19.03 -0.37
C LEU A 48 13.78 19.59 -1.75
N ALA A 49 12.65 19.17 -2.31
CA ALA A 49 12.10 19.75 -3.52
C ALA A 49 10.61 20.04 -3.35
N ALA A 50 10.21 21.25 -3.70
CA ALA A 50 8.81 21.58 -3.93
C ALA A 50 8.37 21.05 -5.30
N ASP A 51 7.06 20.93 -5.50
CA ASP A 51 6.48 20.59 -6.79
C ASP A 51 6.81 21.67 -7.84
N ASP A 52 7.73 21.35 -8.73
CA ASP A 52 8.17 22.18 -9.85
C ASP A 52 7.29 22.04 -11.10
N HIS A 53 6.21 21.27 -11.02
CA HIS A 53 5.30 20.94 -12.13
C HIS A 53 5.99 20.27 -13.34
N SER A 54 7.21 19.76 -13.16
CA SER A 54 7.95 19.02 -14.19
C SER A 54 7.20 17.78 -14.66
N GLY A 55 7.30 17.49 -15.96
CA GLY A 55 6.79 16.25 -16.54
C GLY A 55 7.53 15.02 -15.99
N PRO A 56 6.90 13.83 -15.96
CA PRO A 56 7.56 12.61 -15.52
C PRO A 56 8.82 12.32 -16.33
N GLY A 57 9.95 12.05 -15.65
CA GLY A 57 11.22 11.70 -16.29
C GLY A 57 12.10 12.89 -16.67
N GLU A 58 11.63 14.13 -16.48
CA GLU A 58 12.51 15.30 -16.58
C GLU A 58 13.59 15.28 -15.49
N PRO A 59 14.80 15.77 -15.77
CA PRO A 59 15.96 15.69 -14.87
C PRO A 59 15.90 16.74 -13.75
N THR A 60 14.84 16.71 -12.94
CA THR A 60 14.64 17.61 -11.81
C THR A 60 14.86 16.91 -10.47
N LEU A 61 15.19 17.69 -9.43
CA LEU A 61 15.33 17.15 -8.07
C LEU A 61 14.03 16.52 -7.58
N TYR A 62 12.88 17.12 -7.93
CA TYR A 62 11.56 16.58 -7.57
C TYR A 62 11.35 15.18 -8.17
N ASN A 63 11.59 15.01 -9.47
CA ASN A 63 11.44 13.71 -10.13
C ASN A 63 12.44 12.68 -9.61
N TYR A 64 13.68 13.08 -9.31
CA TYR A 64 14.66 12.22 -8.65
C TYR A 64 14.15 11.72 -7.29
N LEU A 65 13.70 12.63 -6.41
CA LEU A 65 13.17 12.25 -5.09
C LEU A 65 11.92 11.37 -5.21
N GLN A 66 11.06 11.61 -6.21
CA GLN A 66 9.90 10.78 -6.48
C GLN A 66 10.32 9.34 -6.85
N GLN A 67 11.31 9.19 -7.73
CA GLN A 67 11.86 7.89 -8.10
C GLN A 67 12.45 7.17 -6.89
N ARG A 68 13.31 7.84 -6.11
CA ARG A 68 13.93 7.27 -4.90
C ARG A 68 12.90 6.80 -3.89
N ARG A 69 11.82 7.57 -3.71
CA ARG A 69 10.70 7.17 -2.86
C ARG A 69 9.95 5.95 -3.40
N ALA A 70 9.73 5.87 -4.70
CA ALA A 70 9.10 4.71 -5.33
C ALA A 70 9.93 3.43 -5.12
N GLU A 71 11.27 3.52 -5.26
CA GLU A 71 12.20 2.43 -4.97
C GLU A 71 12.14 2.01 -3.49
N LYS A 72 12.21 2.96 -2.56
CA LYS A 72 12.07 2.69 -1.11
C LYS A 72 10.74 2.02 -0.78
N ASN A 73 9.64 2.48 -1.38
CA ASN A 73 8.33 1.90 -1.19
C ASN A 73 8.24 0.46 -1.72
N ALA A 74 8.88 0.15 -2.85
CA ALA A 74 8.94 -1.20 -3.39
C ALA A 74 9.71 -2.14 -2.43
N LEU A 75 10.86 -1.69 -1.91
CA LEU A 75 11.64 -2.45 -0.93
C LEU A 75 10.87 -2.69 0.38
N GLU A 76 10.17 -1.67 0.87
CA GLU A 76 9.30 -1.84 2.05
C GLU A 76 8.14 -2.80 1.77
N GLY A 77 7.57 -2.79 0.56
CA GLY A 77 6.59 -3.78 0.12
C GLY A 77 7.12 -5.22 0.25
N THR A 78 8.35 -5.46 -0.20
CA THR A 78 9.03 -6.76 -0.04
C THR A 78 9.20 -7.13 1.43
N ARG A 79 9.60 -6.17 2.28
CA ARG A 79 9.72 -6.39 3.72
C ARG A 79 8.36 -6.76 4.35
N LEU A 80 7.27 -6.11 3.93
CA LEU A 80 5.94 -6.42 4.43
C LEU A 80 5.51 -7.84 4.06
N LEU A 81 5.80 -8.29 2.83
CA LEU A 81 5.58 -9.68 2.45
C LEU A 81 6.37 -10.63 3.35
N TYR A 82 7.66 -10.37 3.56
CA TYR A 82 8.52 -11.18 4.43
C TYR A 82 7.98 -11.25 5.87
N VAL A 83 7.62 -10.11 6.46
CA VAL A 83 7.04 -10.06 7.80
C VAL A 83 5.76 -10.89 7.83
N GLY A 84 4.86 -10.72 6.86
CA GLY A 84 3.60 -11.46 6.77
C GLY A 84 3.76 -12.96 6.64
N ALA A 85 4.61 -13.40 5.72
CA ALA A 85 4.88 -14.81 5.47
C ALA A 85 5.48 -15.49 6.71
N THR A 86 6.39 -14.81 7.41
CA THR A 86 7.06 -15.35 8.61
C THR A 86 6.21 -15.27 9.89
N ARG A 87 4.96 -14.79 9.83
CA ARG A 87 4.05 -14.92 10.98
C ARG A 87 3.43 -16.31 11.09
N ALA A 88 3.51 -17.12 10.04
CA ALA A 88 2.95 -18.47 10.01
C ALA A 88 3.87 -19.47 10.70
N ILE A 89 3.33 -20.28 11.62
CA ILE A 89 4.05 -21.37 12.28
C ILE A 89 3.93 -22.65 11.46
N ARG A 90 2.71 -23.00 11.02
CA ARG A 90 2.44 -24.30 10.37
C ARG A 90 2.07 -24.16 8.91
N GLN A 91 1.22 -23.19 8.58
CA GLN A 91 0.66 -23.06 7.24
C GLN A 91 0.56 -21.61 6.79
N LEU A 92 1.00 -21.35 5.56
CA LEU A 92 0.87 -20.08 4.88
C LEU A 92 0.09 -20.28 3.59
N LEU A 93 -1.04 -19.59 3.46
CA LEU A 93 -1.82 -19.54 2.24
C LEU A 93 -1.67 -18.17 1.59
N LEU A 94 -1.15 -18.15 0.37
CA LEU A 94 -1.02 -16.95 -0.44
C LEU A 94 -2.02 -17.03 -1.60
N SER A 95 -2.76 -15.95 -1.86
CA SER A 95 -3.64 -15.89 -3.04
C SER A 95 -3.40 -14.63 -3.86
N ALA A 96 -3.49 -14.77 -5.18
CA ALA A 96 -3.33 -13.69 -6.14
C ALA A 96 -4.26 -13.91 -7.33
N GLY A 97 -4.80 -12.81 -7.88
CA GLY A 97 -5.49 -12.83 -9.16
C GLY A 97 -4.53 -12.37 -10.25
N LEU A 98 -4.19 -13.25 -11.18
CA LEU A 98 -3.31 -12.97 -12.31
C LEU A 98 -4.13 -12.86 -13.59
N ARG A 99 -3.57 -12.18 -14.58
CA ARG A 99 -4.14 -12.07 -15.92
C ARG A 99 -3.41 -13.03 -16.84
N GLU A 100 -4.12 -13.55 -17.82
CA GLU A 100 -3.54 -14.33 -18.91
C GLU A 100 -3.42 -13.45 -20.16
N ASP A 101 -2.36 -13.68 -20.93
CA ASP A 101 -2.24 -13.15 -22.27
C ASP A 101 -3.21 -13.90 -23.20
N PRO A 102 -4.16 -13.20 -23.84
CA PRO A 102 -5.15 -13.83 -24.71
C PRO A 102 -4.53 -14.50 -25.95
N ALA A 103 -3.32 -14.13 -26.36
CA ALA A 103 -2.68 -14.72 -27.54
C ALA A 103 -1.89 -16.00 -27.22
N SER A 104 -1.12 -15.99 -26.12
CA SER A 104 -0.23 -17.10 -25.75
C SER A 104 -0.82 -18.03 -24.68
N GLY A 105 -1.83 -17.59 -23.92
CA GLY A 105 -2.33 -18.30 -22.75
C GLY A 105 -1.36 -18.30 -21.56
N GLU A 106 -0.29 -17.49 -21.62
CA GLU A 106 0.67 -17.37 -20.53
C GLU A 106 0.20 -16.39 -19.45
N LEU A 107 0.55 -16.68 -18.20
CA LEU A 107 0.29 -15.77 -17.08
C LEU A 107 1.18 -14.53 -17.20
N LEU A 108 0.54 -13.36 -17.21
CA LEU A 108 1.21 -12.08 -17.18
C LEU A 108 1.75 -11.80 -15.79
N ALA A 109 2.94 -11.19 -15.75
CA ALA A 109 3.55 -10.76 -14.50
C ALA A 109 2.61 -9.81 -13.73
N PRO A 110 2.50 -9.95 -12.40
CA PRO A 110 1.75 -9.03 -11.57
C PRO A 110 2.41 -7.64 -11.60
N PRO A 111 1.68 -6.57 -11.24
CA PRO A 111 2.27 -5.25 -11.15
C PRO A 111 3.49 -5.24 -10.22
N GLN A 112 4.58 -4.57 -10.61
CA GLN A 112 5.81 -4.53 -9.80
C GLN A 112 5.60 -3.99 -8.37
N ARG A 113 4.62 -3.09 -8.21
CA ARG A 113 4.27 -2.48 -6.92
C ARG A 113 3.38 -3.36 -6.03
N SER A 114 2.91 -4.51 -6.55
CA SER A 114 2.13 -5.48 -5.77
C SER A 114 3.06 -6.28 -4.83
N LEU A 115 2.50 -7.00 -3.87
CA LEU A 115 3.31 -7.85 -2.98
C LEU A 115 3.93 -9.03 -3.73
N LEU A 116 3.29 -9.53 -4.80
CA LEU A 116 3.84 -10.64 -5.59
C LEU A 116 4.93 -10.18 -6.57
N GLY A 117 4.91 -8.92 -6.98
CA GLY A 117 5.84 -8.35 -7.98
C GLY A 117 7.32 -8.63 -7.70
N PRO A 118 7.85 -8.27 -6.52
CA PRO A 118 9.27 -8.44 -6.20
C PRO A 118 9.78 -9.88 -6.21
N ILE A 119 8.90 -10.87 -6.04
CA ILE A 119 9.26 -12.30 -6.00
C ILE A 119 8.76 -13.06 -7.22
N TRP A 120 8.21 -12.36 -8.21
CA TRP A 120 7.49 -12.98 -9.32
C TRP A 120 8.35 -13.97 -10.11
N ASP A 121 9.57 -13.59 -10.48
CA ASP A 121 10.42 -14.45 -11.31
C ASP A 121 10.75 -15.77 -10.62
N SER A 122 11.04 -15.71 -9.31
CA SER A 122 11.29 -16.91 -8.49
C SER A 122 10.01 -17.73 -8.29
N PHE A 123 8.87 -17.06 -8.11
CA PHE A 123 7.57 -17.71 -7.98
C PHE A 123 7.17 -18.43 -9.27
N GLN A 124 7.25 -17.75 -10.41
CA GLN A 124 6.90 -18.28 -11.73
C GLN A 124 7.79 -19.48 -12.11
N ALA A 125 9.08 -19.44 -11.79
CA ALA A 125 9.98 -20.56 -12.08
C ALA A 125 9.64 -21.85 -11.31
N GLN A 126 8.97 -21.73 -10.16
CA GLN A 126 8.65 -22.86 -9.27
C GLN A 126 7.17 -23.23 -9.28
N MET A 127 6.30 -22.39 -9.87
CA MET A 127 4.87 -22.63 -9.87
C MET A 127 4.52 -23.82 -10.75
N ILE A 128 3.63 -24.67 -10.25
CA ILE A 128 2.99 -25.72 -11.03
C ILE A 128 1.61 -25.20 -11.43
N ARG A 129 1.34 -25.16 -12.74
CA ARG A 129 0.00 -24.83 -13.23
C ARG A 129 -0.89 -26.06 -13.05
N HIS A 130 -1.96 -25.87 -12.31
CA HIS A 130 -3.05 -26.82 -12.25
C HIS A 130 -4.14 -26.29 -13.16
N ASP A 131 -4.50 -27.05 -14.20
CA ASP A 131 -5.69 -26.76 -14.98
C ASP A 131 -6.89 -26.84 -14.05
N ALA A 132 -7.83 -25.91 -14.23
CA ALA A 132 -9.09 -25.99 -13.54
C ALA A 132 -9.79 -27.27 -14.00
N GLU A 133 -9.71 -28.32 -13.20
CA GLU A 133 -10.52 -29.52 -13.38
C GLU A 133 -11.97 -29.01 -13.37
N THR A 134 -12.63 -29.09 -14.52
CA THR A 134 -14.02 -28.67 -14.63
C THR A 134 -14.76 -29.50 -13.60
N PRO A 135 -15.29 -28.91 -12.52
CA PRO A 135 -15.97 -29.70 -11.52
C PRO A 135 -17.08 -30.45 -12.26
N PRO A 136 -17.25 -31.76 -12.02
CA PRO A 136 -18.35 -32.49 -12.63
C PRO A 136 -19.62 -31.66 -12.40
N ALA A 137 -20.39 -31.47 -13.48
CA ALA A 137 -21.62 -30.70 -13.42
C ALA A 137 -22.37 -31.09 -12.14
N PRO A 138 -22.78 -30.14 -11.29
CA PRO A 138 -23.28 -30.45 -9.97
C PRO A 138 -24.46 -31.42 -10.08
N THR A 139 -24.21 -32.71 -9.86
CA THR A 139 -25.23 -33.78 -9.93
C THR A 139 -26.27 -33.60 -8.82
N THR A 140 -25.93 -32.83 -7.78
CA THR A 140 -26.88 -32.30 -6.84
C THR A 140 -27.20 -30.87 -7.24
N ALA A 141 -28.41 -30.65 -7.75
CA ALA A 141 -29.02 -29.35 -7.76
C ALA A 141 -29.04 -28.84 -6.31
N VAL A 142 -28.02 -28.05 -5.93
CA VAL A 142 -28.09 -27.21 -4.75
C VAL A 142 -29.30 -26.32 -5.05
N GLN A 143 -30.42 -26.59 -4.39
CA GLN A 143 -31.57 -25.71 -4.41
C GLN A 143 -31.07 -24.38 -3.88
N ARG A 144 -30.66 -23.49 -4.80
CA ARG A 144 -30.36 -22.11 -4.52
C ARG A 144 -31.68 -21.51 -4.09
N ARG A 145 -31.99 -21.61 -2.79
CA ARG A 145 -33.08 -20.83 -2.21
C ARG A 145 -32.78 -19.39 -2.62
N PRO A 146 -33.68 -18.72 -3.36
CA PRO A 146 -33.46 -17.32 -3.69
C PRO A 146 -33.19 -16.59 -2.38
N LEU A 147 -32.21 -15.69 -2.38
CA LEU A 147 -31.96 -14.85 -1.22
C LEU A 147 -33.25 -14.06 -0.96
N VAL A 148 -33.99 -14.48 0.06
CA VAL A 148 -35.23 -13.80 0.46
C VAL A 148 -34.81 -12.61 1.30
N ARG A 149 -35.15 -11.41 0.83
CA ARG A 149 -35.04 -10.21 1.64
C ARG A 149 -35.95 -10.36 2.85
N LEU A 150 -35.38 -10.49 4.05
CA LEU A 150 -36.12 -10.39 5.29
C LEU A 150 -36.85 -9.03 5.30
N ARG A 151 -38.19 -9.05 5.33
CA ARG A 151 -39.00 -7.82 5.40
C ARG A 151 -38.74 -7.04 6.68
N HIS A 152 -38.31 -7.76 7.72
CA HIS A 152 -37.85 -7.22 8.98
C HIS A 152 -36.47 -7.83 9.25
N PRO A 153 -35.36 -7.07 9.13
CA PRO A 153 -34.09 -7.56 9.63
C PRO A 153 -34.27 -7.91 11.10
N ALA A 154 -33.71 -9.04 11.54
CA ALA A 154 -33.55 -9.28 12.97
C ALA A 154 -32.86 -8.04 13.55
N ALA A 155 -33.41 -7.48 14.64
CA ALA A 155 -32.88 -6.28 15.25
C ALA A 155 -31.36 -6.45 15.39
N ALA A 156 -30.60 -5.63 14.65
CA ALA A 156 -29.16 -5.59 14.81
C ALA A 156 -28.92 -5.36 16.30
N ALA A 157 -28.06 -6.18 16.92
CA ALA A 157 -27.60 -5.91 18.27
C ALA A 157 -27.22 -4.43 18.31
N ALA A 158 -27.85 -3.68 19.23
CA ALA A 158 -27.66 -2.24 19.30
C ALA A 158 -26.16 -1.96 19.31
N ALA A 159 -25.69 -1.25 18.27
CA ALA A 159 -24.32 -0.77 18.28
C ALA A 159 -24.15 0.03 19.58
N PRO A 160 -23.05 -0.15 20.33
CA PRO A 160 -22.77 0.72 21.46
C PRO A 160 -22.88 2.17 20.95
N PRO A 161 -23.45 3.08 21.76
CA PRO A 161 -23.62 4.47 21.33
C PRO A 161 -22.26 4.97 20.87
N VAL A 162 -22.18 5.26 19.56
CA VAL A 162 -21.05 5.99 19.01
C VAL A 162 -21.14 7.34 19.68
N ALA A 163 -20.19 7.64 20.57
CA ALA A 163 -20.12 8.96 21.17
C ALA A 163 -20.16 9.99 20.04
N ASP A 164 -21.06 10.96 20.13
CA ASP A 164 -21.11 12.13 19.26
C ASP A 164 -19.87 13.00 19.50
N GLY A 165 -18.73 12.48 19.05
CA GLY A 165 -17.46 13.18 18.95
C GLY A 165 -17.28 13.54 17.49
N ALA A 166 -17.82 14.70 17.12
CA ALA A 166 -17.72 15.34 15.82
C ALA A 166 -16.41 15.03 15.08
N ASN A 167 -16.50 14.24 14.01
CA ASN A 167 -15.43 14.15 13.00
C ASN A 167 -15.49 15.35 12.04
N VAL A 168 -15.93 16.50 12.55
CA VAL A 168 -15.84 17.81 11.90
C VAL A 168 -14.84 18.59 12.74
N PRO A 169 -13.66 18.94 12.21
CA PRO A 169 -12.69 19.70 12.99
C PRO A 169 -13.34 21.03 13.41
N VAL A 170 -13.48 21.20 14.72
CA VAL A 170 -13.94 22.47 15.32
C VAL A 170 -12.96 23.54 14.89
N ARG A 171 -13.43 24.52 14.11
CA ARG A 171 -12.63 25.59 13.48
C ARG A 171 -11.87 26.49 14.48
N ALA A 172 -11.99 26.26 15.78
CA ALA A 172 -11.44 27.09 16.85
C ALA A 172 -10.21 26.49 17.57
N ALA A 173 -9.91 25.19 17.42
CA ALA A 173 -8.85 24.53 18.22
C ALA A 173 -7.49 24.42 17.50
N ASN A 174 -7.36 24.96 16.29
CA ASN A 174 -6.15 24.80 15.47
C ASN A 174 -5.15 25.97 15.59
N LEU A 175 -5.23 26.80 16.63
CA LEU A 175 -4.33 27.96 16.80
C LEU A 175 -2.86 27.54 16.74
N GLN A 176 -2.48 26.49 17.46
CA GLN A 176 -1.12 25.97 17.43
C GLN A 176 -0.73 25.47 16.03
N GLN A 177 -1.61 24.74 15.35
CA GLN A 177 -1.35 24.23 13.99
C GLN A 177 -1.22 25.39 12.97
N ARG A 178 -1.99 26.47 13.15
CA ARG A 178 -1.90 27.69 12.34
C ARG A 178 -0.61 28.44 12.61
N CYS A 179 -0.24 28.66 13.87
CA CYS A 179 1.02 29.30 14.24
C CYS A 179 2.22 28.51 13.72
N VAL A 180 2.21 27.18 13.89
CA VAL A 180 3.24 26.30 13.33
C VAL A 180 3.25 26.40 11.81
N GLY A 181 2.09 26.32 11.15
CA GLY A 181 1.98 26.47 9.70
C GLY A 181 2.54 27.80 9.21
N THR A 182 2.24 28.92 9.89
CA THR A 182 2.77 30.25 9.55
C THR A 182 4.29 30.30 9.71
N VAL A 183 4.84 29.81 10.82
CA VAL A 183 6.30 29.79 11.04
C VAL A 183 7.01 28.91 10.02
N VAL A 184 6.45 27.72 9.72
CA VAL A 184 7.00 26.81 8.71
C VAL A 184 6.95 27.45 7.33
N HIS A 185 5.85 28.13 6.96
CA HIS A 185 5.76 28.83 5.68
C HIS A 185 6.80 29.96 5.57
N LEU A 186 6.96 30.77 6.62
CA LEU A 186 7.98 31.83 6.64
C LEU A 186 9.39 31.24 6.55
N ALA A 187 9.69 30.17 7.28
CA ALA A 187 10.99 29.51 7.22
C ALA A 187 11.28 28.92 5.83
N LEU A 188 10.27 28.31 5.18
CA LEU A 188 10.41 27.80 3.80
C LEU A 188 10.59 28.94 2.79
N GLU A 189 9.89 30.05 2.97
CA GLU A 189 10.05 31.25 2.15
C GLU A 189 11.47 31.83 2.31
N ASP A 190 11.96 31.95 3.54
CA ASP A 190 13.33 32.42 3.82
C ASP A 190 14.37 31.47 3.22
N LEU A 191 14.20 30.15 3.35
CA LEU A 191 15.06 29.15 2.73
C LEU A 191 15.07 29.25 1.20
N SER A 192 13.91 29.52 0.56
CA SER A 192 13.83 29.67 -0.89
C SER A 192 14.57 30.90 -1.43
N ARG A 193 14.82 31.90 -0.59
CA ARG A 193 15.52 33.14 -0.95
C ARG A 193 17.04 33.03 -0.79
N LEU A 194 17.55 31.97 -0.18
CA LEU A 194 18.99 31.76 -0.02
C LEU A 194 19.64 31.32 -1.34
N GLU A 195 20.66 32.05 -1.79
CA GLU A 195 21.46 31.68 -2.98
C GLU A 195 22.32 30.43 -2.74
N ARG A 196 22.59 30.10 -1.48
CA ARG A 196 23.24 28.85 -1.06
C ARG A 196 22.47 28.28 0.12
N LEU A 197 21.95 27.06 -0.05
CA LEU A 197 21.35 26.30 1.04
C LEU A 197 22.46 25.88 2.03
N PRO A 198 22.20 25.91 3.35
CA PRO A 198 23.14 25.46 4.37
C PRO A 198 23.48 23.97 4.28
#